data_AF-A0A941ZWG2-F1
#
_entry.id   AF-A0A941ZWG2-F1
#
_cell.length_a   1.000
_cell.length_b   1.000
_cell.length_c   1.000
_cell.angle_alpha   90.00
_cell.angle_beta   90.00
_cell.angle_gamma   90.00
#
_symmetry.space_group_name_H-M   'P 1'
#
loop_
_entity.id
_entity.type
_entity.pdbx_description
1 polymer ?
#
loop_
_entity_poly.entity_id
_entity_poly.type
_entity_poly.pdbx_seq_one_letter_code
_entity_poly.pdbx_strand_id
1 'polypeptide(L)'
;MAKAKRSWLTDKYWVTEFNYLEEVRKQFTLPEKVHIHDVTLREGEQAPHVVIKPDEKLRIYEALDDMGVHSVEILPIISSDDREVAKDLVKMRRNGHQAKVVFLCRWDQREIDFAAETGADGVVIECPGSPWFGQVVWGLDENQMIERLVKVAAHAKKNGLHTSVEPWEATKAQMTFLERLYKSVGKDAGRGSEAVGCCKVGRPECNQGGIRR
;
A
#
# COMPACT_ATOMS: atom_id res chain seq x y z
N MET A 1 -27.34 34.46 -5.39
CA MET A 1 -27.55 33.01 -5.17
C MET A 1 -26.48 32.51 -4.21
N ALA A 2 -26.84 32.01 -3.04
CA ALA A 2 -25.86 31.51 -2.07
C ALA A 2 -25.15 30.28 -2.67
N LYS A 3 -23.82 30.27 -2.68
CA LYS A 3 -23.04 29.07 -3.05
C LYS A 3 -23.44 27.96 -2.07
N ALA A 4 -24.07 26.89 -2.58
CA ALA A 4 -24.35 25.70 -1.78
C ALA A 4 -23.05 25.26 -1.08
N LYS A 5 -23.11 25.05 0.24
CA LYS A 5 -21.96 24.67 1.07
C LYS A 5 -21.48 23.29 0.60
N ARG A 6 -20.32 23.25 -0.08
CA ARG A 6 -19.74 22.02 -0.62
C ARG A 6 -19.03 21.26 0.50
N SER A 7 -19.66 20.23 1.04
CA SER A 7 -19.08 19.47 2.16
C SER A 7 -17.78 18.72 1.82
N TRP A 8 -17.49 18.54 0.53
CA TRP A 8 -16.31 17.89 -0.03
C TRP A 8 -15.17 18.85 -0.42
N LEU A 9 -15.38 20.17 -0.35
CA LEU A 9 -14.38 21.19 -0.65
C LEU A 9 -14.41 22.26 0.42
N THR A 10 -13.38 22.27 1.26
CA THR A 10 -13.18 23.22 2.35
C THR A 10 -11.86 23.97 2.16
N ASP A 11 -11.58 24.93 3.05
CA ASP A 11 -10.27 25.58 3.19
C ASP A 11 -9.17 24.60 3.64
N LYS A 12 -9.55 23.49 4.27
CA LYS A 12 -8.60 22.50 4.82
C LYS A 12 -8.36 21.30 3.91
N TYR A 13 -9.37 20.88 3.15
CA TYR A 13 -9.30 19.67 2.35
C TYR A 13 -10.23 19.71 1.14
N TRP A 14 -9.85 18.94 0.13
CA TRP A 14 -10.69 18.60 -1.01
C TRP A 14 -10.71 17.08 -1.20
N VAL A 15 -11.90 16.52 -1.29
CA VAL A 15 -12.15 15.11 -1.58
C VAL A 15 -13.22 15.00 -2.67
N THR A 16 -13.35 13.82 -3.29
CA THR A 16 -14.38 13.60 -4.31
C THR A 16 -15.79 13.75 -3.70
N GLU A 17 -16.69 14.40 -4.43
CA GLU A 17 -18.11 14.51 -4.06
C GLU A 17 -18.78 13.13 -3.98
N PHE A 18 -18.23 12.12 -4.65
CA PHE A 18 -18.73 10.74 -4.60
C PHE A 18 -18.71 10.13 -3.20
N ASN A 19 -17.80 10.59 -2.31
CA ASN A 19 -17.77 10.17 -0.90
C ASN A 19 -18.96 10.73 -0.08
N TYR A 20 -19.76 11.62 -0.69
CA TYR A 20 -20.91 12.30 -0.08
C TYR A 20 -22.26 11.85 -0.65
N LEU A 21 -22.24 10.98 -1.66
CA LEU A 21 -23.45 10.34 -2.18
C LEU A 21 -24.16 9.55 -1.09
N GLU A 22 -25.48 9.68 -1.02
CA GLU A 22 -26.29 9.06 0.04
C GLU A 22 -26.20 7.53 -0.04
N GLU A 23 -26.24 6.97 -1.25
CA GLU A 23 -26.08 5.55 -1.53
C GLU A 23 -24.71 5.01 -1.09
N VAL A 24 -23.66 5.83 -1.07
CA VAL A 24 -22.32 5.44 -0.59
C VAL A 24 -22.28 5.53 0.94
N ARG A 25 -22.72 6.66 1.50
CA ARG A 25 -22.64 6.93 2.95
C ARG A 25 -23.51 6.03 3.81
N LYS A 26 -24.68 5.62 3.30
CA LYS A 26 -25.55 4.65 4.00
C LYS A 26 -24.88 3.30 4.25
N GLN A 27 -23.80 3.00 3.51
CA GLN A 27 -23.05 1.75 3.63
C GLN A 27 -21.82 1.88 4.54
N PHE A 28 -21.50 3.09 5.02
CA PHE A 28 -20.34 3.32 5.87
C PHE A 28 -20.55 2.73 7.26
N THR A 29 -19.67 1.80 7.62
CA THR A 29 -19.47 1.37 9.00
C THR A 29 -18.06 1.80 9.39
N LEU A 30 -17.94 2.97 10.01
CA LEU A 30 -16.63 3.54 10.34
C LEU A 30 -15.99 2.74 11.50
N PRO A 31 -14.71 2.37 11.39
CA PRO A 31 -14.02 1.69 12.48
C PRO A 31 -13.75 2.66 13.63
N GLU A 32 -13.62 2.12 14.85
CA GLU A 32 -13.24 2.91 16.03
C GLU A 32 -11.82 3.49 15.92
N LYS A 33 -10.96 2.85 15.13
CA LYS A 33 -9.56 3.23 14.93
C LYS A 33 -9.23 3.31 13.45
N VAL A 34 -8.56 4.39 13.07
CA VAL A 34 -8.02 4.61 11.73
C VAL A 34 -6.49 4.66 11.82
N HIS A 35 -5.82 3.93 10.93
CA HIS A 35 -4.38 3.97 10.78
C HIS A 35 -4.03 4.81 9.55
N ILE A 36 -3.10 5.75 9.73
CA ILE A 36 -2.57 6.56 8.63
C ILE A 36 -1.26 5.93 8.17
N HIS A 37 -1.24 5.43 6.95
CA HIS A 37 -0.05 4.95 6.26
C HIS A 37 0.43 6.06 5.32
N ASP A 38 1.57 6.66 5.63
CA ASP A 38 2.14 7.76 4.86
C ASP A 38 3.11 7.24 3.80
N VAL A 39 2.95 7.72 2.57
CA VAL A 39 3.75 7.31 1.41
C VAL A 39 4.58 8.48 0.86
N THR A 40 4.82 9.54 1.64
CA THR A 40 5.58 10.73 1.21
C THR A 40 6.99 10.36 0.76
N LEU A 41 7.69 9.48 1.50
CA LEU A 41 9.05 9.05 1.19
C LEU A 41 9.15 8.05 0.02
N ARG A 42 8.01 7.58 -0.51
CA ARG A 42 7.95 6.70 -1.68
C ARG A 42 7.21 7.36 -2.84
N GLU A 43 5.89 7.50 -2.74
CA GLU A 43 5.04 8.03 -3.80
C GLU A 43 5.30 9.52 -4.03
N GLY A 44 5.56 10.27 -2.94
CA GLY A 44 5.89 11.68 -3.03
C GLY A 44 7.16 11.93 -3.85
N GLU A 45 8.18 11.07 -3.70
CA GLU A 45 9.44 11.19 -4.46
C GLU A 45 9.28 10.82 -5.95
N GLN A 46 8.27 10.02 -6.32
CA GLN A 46 8.00 9.69 -7.72
C GLN A 46 7.34 10.83 -8.51
N ALA A 47 6.97 11.93 -7.85
CA ALA A 47 6.44 13.10 -8.52
C ALA A 47 7.51 13.80 -9.38
N PRO A 48 7.20 14.24 -10.61
CA PRO A 48 8.13 14.99 -11.44
C PRO A 48 8.68 16.21 -10.70
N HIS A 49 10.00 16.43 -10.82
CA HIS A 49 10.74 17.52 -10.17
C HIS A 49 10.87 17.43 -8.65
N VAL A 50 10.46 16.32 -8.03
CA VAL A 50 10.73 16.07 -6.60
C VAL A 50 11.96 15.18 -6.49
N VAL A 51 12.93 15.61 -5.68
CA VAL A 51 14.09 14.81 -5.28
C VAL A 51 14.30 15.08 -3.80
N ILE A 52 14.20 14.05 -2.96
CA ILE A 52 14.35 14.18 -1.52
C ILE A 52 15.72 13.60 -1.15
N LYS A 53 16.61 14.43 -0.61
CA LYS A 53 17.95 13.98 -0.23
C LYS A 53 17.90 13.04 0.98
N PRO A 54 18.91 12.18 1.19
CA PRO A 54 18.95 11.27 2.32
C PRO A 54 18.69 11.94 3.68
N ASP A 55 19.32 13.07 3.97
CA ASP A 55 19.14 13.79 5.24
C ASP A 55 17.73 14.41 5.36
N GLU A 56 17.14 14.82 4.24
CA GLU A 56 15.76 15.31 4.18
C GLU A 56 14.76 14.18 4.44
N LYS A 57 15.00 12.96 3.93
CA LYS A 57 14.16 11.79 4.20
C LYS A 57 14.12 11.46 5.70
N LEU A 58 15.27 11.52 6.39
CA LEU A 58 15.33 11.29 7.84
C LEU A 58 14.53 12.35 8.62
N ARG A 59 14.68 13.64 8.27
CA ARG A 59 13.92 14.74 8.90
C ARG A 59 12.41 14.64 8.64
N ILE A 60 12.01 14.23 7.43
CA ILE A 60 10.61 14.02 7.09
C ILE A 60 10.05 12.86 7.91
N TYR A 61 10.79 11.77 8.08
CA TYR A 61 10.38 10.66 8.94
C TYR A 61 10.18 11.10 10.40
N GLU A 62 11.09 11.90 10.97
CA GLU A 62 10.91 12.46 12.33
C GLU A 62 9.64 13.30 12.43
N ALA A 63 9.40 14.18 11.46
CA ALA A 63 8.21 15.01 11.44
C ALA A 63 6.91 14.18 11.32
N LEU A 64 6.93 13.10 10.52
CA LEU A 64 5.80 12.18 10.39
C LEU A 64 5.56 11.38 11.68
N ASP A 65 6.63 10.95 12.36
CA ASP A 65 6.54 10.29 13.66
C ASP A 65 5.93 11.20 14.72
N ASP A 66 6.39 12.46 14.80
CA ASP A 66 5.84 13.48 15.70
C ASP A 66 4.36 13.77 15.43
N MET A 67 3.93 13.69 14.17
CA MET A 67 2.51 13.80 13.79
C MET A 67 1.67 12.59 14.20
N GLY A 68 2.31 11.48 14.60
CA GLY A 68 1.64 10.26 15.06
C GLY A 68 1.10 9.39 13.92
N VAL A 69 1.73 9.41 12.74
CA VAL A 69 1.35 8.48 11.65
C VAL A 69 1.59 7.03 12.09
N HIS A 70 0.80 6.09 11.57
CA HIS A 70 0.95 4.69 11.96
C HIS A 70 2.18 4.04 11.35
N SER A 71 2.45 4.36 10.08
CA SER A 71 3.55 3.80 9.32
C SER A 71 3.99 4.76 8.22
N VAL A 72 5.26 4.70 7.88
CA VAL A 72 5.89 5.44 6.77
C VAL A 72 6.45 4.43 5.79
N GLU A 73 6.16 4.61 4.52
CA GLU A 73 6.64 3.76 3.43
C GLU A 73 7.90 4.33 2.75
N ILE A 74 8.86 3.47 2.46
CA ILE A 74 10.03 3.76 1.62
C ILE A 74 10.23 2.64 0.60
N LEU A 75 10.80 2.94 -0.56
CA LEU A 75 11.24 1.95 -1.55
C LEU A 75 12.77 1.81 -1.52
N PRO A 76 13.35 0.82 -0.81
CA PRO A 76 14.80 0.77 -0.57
C PRO A 76 15.61 0.36 -1.80
N ILE A 77 15.00 -0.38 -2.73
CA ILE A 77 15.71 -1.06 -3.82
C ILE A 77 15.66 -0.21 -5.10
N ILE A 78 16.17 1.02 -5.01
CA ILE A 78 16.34 1.95 -6.13
C ILE A 78 17.82 2.32 -6.29
N SER A 79 18.43 2.80 -5.21
CA SER A 79 19.84 3.25 -5.18
C SER A 79 20.57 2.73 -3.93
N SER A 80 21.88 2.94 -3.85
CA SER A 80 22.63 2.70 -2.61
C SER A 80 22.14 3.59 -1.47
N ASP A 81 21.80 4.84 -1.79
CA ASP A 81 21.42 5.84 -0.80
C ASP A 81 20.06 5.48 -0.18
N ASP A 82 19.10 5.00 -0.98
CA ASP A 82 17.81 4.52 -0.49
C ASP A 82 17.94 3.30 0.43
N ARG A 83 18.91 2.42 0.14
CA ARG A 83 19.20 1.27 1.02
C ARG A 83 19.74 1.71 2.37
N GLU A 84 20.64 2.70 2.39
CA GLU A 84 21.19 3.22 3.65
C GLU A 84 20.14 4.02 4.42
N VAL A 85 19.35 4.87 3.76
CA VAL A 85 18.23 5.57 4.39
C VAL A 85 17.25 4.58 5.01
N ALA A 86 16.88 3.51 4.31
CA ALA A 86 15.98 2.50 4.84
C ALA A 86 16.50 1.84 6.12
N LYS A 87 17.81 1.57 6.21
CA LYS A 87 18.46 1.07 7.44
C LYS A 87 18.44 2.12 8.55
N ASP A 88 18.70 3.38 8.23
CA ASP A 88 18.68 4.48 9.20
C ASP A 88 17.27 4.70 9.77
N LEU A 89 16.22 4.65 8.95
CA LEU A 89 14.84 4.72 9.41
C LEU A 89 14.51 3.58 10.39
N VAL A 90 14.88 2.34 10.06
CA VAL A 90 14.68 1.20 10.95
C VAL A 90 15.46 1.37 12.26
N LYS A 91 16.67 1.93 12.21
CA LYS A 91 17.46 2.25 13.41
C LYS A 91 16.77 3.32 14.26
N MET A 92 16.24 4.38 13.66
CA MET A 92 15.49 5.44 14.34
C MET A 92 14.24 4.87 15.05
N ARG A 93 13.47 4.03 14.36
CA ARG A 93 12.34 3.27 14.92
C ARG A 93 12.78 2.44 16.12
N ARG A 94 13.86 1.68 16.01
CA ARG A 94 14.41 0.88 17.14
C ARG A 94 14.87 1.74 18.32
N ASN A 95 15.23 3.01 18.07
CA ASN A 95 15.70 3.95 19.08
C ASN A 95 14.57 4.80 19.71
N GLY A 96 13.31 4.48 19.47
CA GLY A 96 12.18 5.06 20.21
C GLY A 96 11.14 5.80 19.37
N HIS A 97 11.36 5.95 18.06
CA HIS A 97 10.29 6.45 17.16
C HIS A 97 9.17 5.40 17.07
N GLN A 98 7.93 5.86 16.97
CA GLN A 98 6.73 5.04 17.08
C GLN A 98 6.16 4.59 15.73
N ALA A 99 6.34 5.41 14.70
CA ALA A 99 5.93 5.13 13.34
C ALA A 99 6.63 3.86 12.85
N LYS A 100 5.85 2.93 12.30
CA LYS A 100 6.40 1.72 11.70
C LYS A 100 7.11 2.05 10.40
N VAL A 101 8.21 1.38 10.13
CA VAL A 101 8.93 1.51 8.85
C VAL A 101 8.51 0.36 7.94
N VAL A 102 7.82 0.70 6.85
CA VAL A 102 7.31 -0.27 5.87
C VAL A 102 8.10 -0.13 4.58
N PHE A 103 8.53 -1.26 4.01
CA PHE A 103 9.23 -1.26 2.73
C PHE A 103 8.26 -1.60 1.60
N LEU A 104 8.20 -0.77 0.58
CA LEU A 104 7.64 -1.20 -0.70
C LEU A 104 8.63 -2.18 -1.33
N CYS A 105 8.14 -3.35 -1.71
CA CYS A 105 8.89 -4.39 -2.37
C CYS A 105 8.14 -4.83 -3.62
N ARG A 106 8.86 -5.12 -4.68
CA ARG A 106 8.29 -5.83 -5.82
C ARG A 106 8.02 -7.29 -5.42
N TRP A 107 7.25 -8.00 -6.23
CA TRP A 107 7.09 -9.46 -6.16
C TRP A 107 8.38 -10.27 -6.45
N ASP A 108 9.43 -10.03 -5.66
CA ASP A 108 10.75 -10.64 -5.69
C ASP A 108 11.18 -11.00 -4.25
N GLN A 109 11.51 -12.27 -4.03
CA GLN A 109 11.91 -12.77 -2.70
C GLN A 109 13.18 -12.09 -2.18
N ARG A 110 14.08 -11.63 -3.05
CA ARG A 110 15.34 -10.98 -2.63
C ARG A 110 15.09 -9.63 -1.97
N GLU A 111 14.05 -8.92 -2.39
CA GLU A 111 13.66 -7.65 -1.77
C GLU A 111 13.02 -7.90 -0.40
N ILE A 112 12.28 -9.00 -0.26
CA ILE A 112 11.75 -9.47 1.02
C ILE A 112 12.86 -9.87 1.98
N ASP A 113 13.87 -10.61 1.50
CA ASP A 113 15.05 -10.99 2.30
C ASP A 113 15.73 -9.74 2.85
N PHE A 114 15.95 -8.72 2.01
CA PHE A 114 16.52 -7.45 2.44
C PHE A 114 15.65 -6.73 3.49
N ALA A 115 14.33 -6.73 3.31
CA ALA A 115 13.40 -6.13 4.27
C ALA A 115 13.46 -6.83 5.64
N ALA A 116 13.50 -8.15 5.63
CA ALA A 116 13.62 -8.98 6.83
C ALA A 116 14.98 -8.79 7.53
N GLU A 117 16.08 -8.84 6.79
CA GLU A 117 17.44 -8.66 7.30
C GLU A 117 17.66 -7.26 7.89
N THR A 118 17.13 -6.23 7.25
CA THR A 118 17.17 -4.86 7.77
C THR A 118 16.28 -4.73 9.01
N GLY A 119 15.17 -5.48 9.02
CA GLY A 119 14.16 -5.56 10.06
C GLY A 119 13.14 -4.44 9.97
N ALA A 120 12.61 -4.25 8.77
CA ALA A 120 11.40 -3.49 8.53
C ALA A 120 10.23 -4.05 9.36
N ASP A 121 9.27 -3.20 9.70
CA ASP A 121 8.05 -3.62 10.41
C ASP A 121 7.07 -4.36 9.50
N GLY A 122 7.15 -4.10 8.19
CA GLY A 122 6.32 -4.74 7.19
C GLY A 122 6.76 -4.44 5.77
N VAL A 123 6.08 -5.08 4.83
CA VAL A 123 6.25 -4.91 3.40
C VAL A 123 4.92 -4.66 2.72
N VAL A 124 4.93 -3.79 1.72
CA VAL A 124 3.88 -3.70 0.70
C VAL A 124 4.44 -4.36 -0.55
N ILE A 125 3.79 -5.43 -1.02
CA ILE A 125 4.22 -6.16 -2.21
C ILE A 125 3.43 -5.64 -3.40
N GLU A 126 4.08 -4.85 -4.24
CA GLU A 126 3.49 -4.39 -5.49
C GLU A 126 3.52 -5.49 -6.56
N CYS A 127 2.40 -5.63 -7.26
CA CYS A 127 2.26 -6.62 -8.33
C CYS A 127 1.29 -6.14 -9.42
N PRO A 128 1.33 -6.74 -10.61
CA PRO A 128 0.34 -6.47 -11.65
C PRO A 128 -1.05 -6.93 -11.22
N GLY A 129 -2.01 -6.00 -11.17
CA GLY A 129 -3.40 -6.32 -10.85
C GLY A 129 -4.24 -6.74 -12.06
N SER A 130 -3.74 -6.57 -13.28
CA SER A 130 -4.42 -6.94 -14.52
C SER A 130 -3.68 -8.06 -15.25
N PRO A 131 -4.35 -9.15 -15.66
CA PRO A 131 -3.77 -10.21 -16.47
C PRO A 131 -3.17 -9.71 -17.78
N TRP A 132 -3.83 -8.72 -18.40
CA TRP A 132 -3.33 -8.12 -19.63
C TRP A 132 -1.98 -7.44 -19.40
N PHE A 133 -1.84 -6.68 -18.31
CA PHE A 133 -0.60 -6.01 -17.97
C PHE A 133 0.51 -7.00 -17.63
N GLY A 134 0.18 -8.05 -16.85
CA GLY A 134 1.09 -9.14 -16.54
C GLY A 134 1.61 -9.88 -17.77
N GLN A 135 0.73 -10.18 -18.73
CA GLN A 135 1.07 -10.82 -19.99
C GLN A 135 1.95 -9.93 -20.87
N VAL A 136 1.64 -8.64 -20.98
CA VAL A 136 2.40 -7.72 -21.86
C VAL A 136 3.80 -7.44 -21.34
N VAL A 137 3.94 -7.22 -20.03
CA VAL A 137 5.23 -6.80 -19.45
C VAL A 137 6.11 -7.98 -19.06
N TRP A 138 5.52 -9.09 -18.59
CA TRP A 138 6.27 -10.25 -18.11
C TRP A 138 5.99 -11.56 -18.88
N GLY A 139 5.02 -11.58 -19.81
CA GLY A 139 4.66 -12.81 -20.52
C GLY A 139 3.96 -13.85 -19.63
N LEU A 140 3.42 -13.44 -18.48
CA LEU A 140 2.84 -14.34 -17.49
C LEU A 140 1.34 -14.51 -17.70
N ASP A 141 0.87 -15.75 -17.57
CA ASP A 141 -0.55 -16.04 -17.46
C ASP A 141 -1.10 -15.74 -16.05
N GLU A 142 -2.43 -15.72 -15.92
CA GLU A 142 -3.09 -15.41 -14.64
C GLU A 142 -2.68 -16.30 -13.47
N ASN A 143 -2.44 -17.60 -13.72
CA ASN A 143 -2.09 -18.55 -12.67
C ASN A 143 -0.65 -18.34 -12.22
N GLN A 144 0.26 -18.12 -13.16
CA GLN A 144 1.66 -17.80 -12.88
C GLN A 144 1.78 -16.51 -12.06
N MET A 145 0.98 -15.49 -12.37
CA MET A 145 0.94 -14.24 -11.61
C MET A 145 0.51 -14.46 -10.17
N ILE A 146 -0.59 -15.19 -9.96
CA ILE A 146 -1.11 -15.50 -8.63
C ILE A 146 -0.12 -16.37 -7.84
N GLU A 147 0.41 -17.44 -8.44
CA GLU A 147 1.38 -18.33 -7.82
C GLU A 147 2.63 -17.56 -7.37
N ARG A 148 3.16 -16.69 -8.25
CA ARG A 148 4.31 -15.84 -7.93
C ARG A 148 4.01 -14.92 -6.74
N LEU A 149 2.88 -14.23 -6.75
CA LEU A 149 2.50 -13.32 -5.67
C LEU A 149 2.34 -14.09 -4.34
N VAL A 150 1.61 -15.21 -4.34
CA VAL A 150 1.40 -16.05 -3.16
C VAL A 150 2.74 -16.51 -2.58
N LYS A 151 3.66 -16.97 -3.44
CA LYS A 151 4.99 -17.42 -3.02
C LYS A 151 5.76 -16.31 -2.30
N VAL A 152 5.79 -15.11 -2.86
CA VAL A 152 6.51 -13.96 -2.27
C VAL A 152 5.83 -13.50 -0.98
N ALA A 153 4.49 -13.41 -0.97
CA ALA A 153 3.74 -13.03 0.22
C ALA A 153 3.90 -14.03 1.37
N ALA A 154 3.88 -15.34 1.08
CA ALA A 154 4.13 -16.38 2.06
C ALA A 154 5.56 -16.32 2.60
N HIS A 155 6.54 -16.01 1.74
CA HIS A 155 7.93 -15.82 2.15
C HIS A 155 8.10 -14.62 3.10
N ALA A 156 7.47 -13.48 2.82
CA ALA A 156 7.49 -12.32 3.70
C ALA A 156 6.99 -12.64 5.11
N LYS A 157 5.90 -13.40 5.20
CA LYS A 157 5.32 -13.78 6.49
C LYS A 157 6.14 -14.80 7.23
N LYS A 158 6.76 -15.76 6.52
CA LYS A 158 7.69 -16.70 7.14
C LYS A 158 8.85 -15.98 7.82
N ASN A 159 9.23 -14.82 7.29
CA ASN A 159 10.25 -13.93 7.86
C ASN A 159 9.70 -12.95 8.93
N GLY A 160 8.45 -13.09 9.37
CA GLY A 160 7.88 -12.30 10.47
C GLY A 160 7.46 -10.88 10.11
N LEU A 161 7.43 -10.53 8.83
CA LEU A 161 7.01 -9.20 8.36
C LEU A 161 5.49 -9.09 8.34
N HIS A 162 4.95 -7.92 8.69
CA HIS A 162 3.58 -7.58 8.32
C HIS A 162 3.50 -7.44 6.80
N THR A 163 2.60 -8.16 6.15
CA THR A 163 2.57 -8.26 4.69
C THR A 163 1.30 -7.64 4.15
N SER A 164 1.43 -6.65 3.28
CA SER A 164 0.35 -6.16 2.45
C SER A 164 0.64 -6.43 0.98
N VAL A 165 -0.39 -6.61 0.15
CA VAL A 165 -0.25 -6.73 -1.31
C VAL A 165 -0.99 -5.60 -2.00
N GLU A 166 -0.35 -4.99 -3.00
CA GLU A 166 -0.91 -3.90 -3.78
C GLU A 166 -0.91 -4.27 -5.28
N PRO A 167 -2.04 -4.76 -5.81
CA PRO A 167 -2.19 -4.97 -7.24
C PRO A 167 -2.41 -3.64 -7.96
N TRP A 168 -1.49 -3.27 -8.86
CA TRP A 168 -1.61 -2.10 -9.69
C TRP A 168 -2.79 -2.19 -10.64
N GLU A 169 -3.38 -1.04 -10.97
CA GLU A 169 -4.47 -0.94 -11.94
C GLU A 169 -5.71 -1.80 -11.57
N ALA A 170 -5.90 -2.12 -10.29
CA ALA A 170 -7.03 -2.93 -9.84
C ALA A 170 -8.39 -2.40 -10.34
N THR A 171 -8.56 -1.08 -10.44
CA THR A 171 -9.79 -0.47 -10.97
C THR A 171 -10.06 -0.76 -12.46
N LYS A 172 -9.08 -1.28 -13.20
CA LYS A 172 -9.18 -1.68 -14.62
C LYS A 172 -9.17 -3.20 -14.83
N ALA A 173 -8.87 -3.97 -13.79
CA ALA A 173 -8.76 -5.43 -13.88
C ALA A 173 -10.12 -6.12 -13.89
N GLN A 174 -10.18 -7.36 -14.40
CA GLN A 174 -11.40 -8.16 -14.28
C GLN A 174 -11.64 -8.53 -12.81
N MET A 175 -12.87 -8.31 -12.33
CA MET A 175 -13.23 -8.60 -10.94
C MET A 175 -13.01 -10.07 -10.57
N THR A 176 -13.27 -10.99 -11.50
CA THR A 176 -13.03 -12.43 -11.32
C THR A 176 -11.57 -12.76 -11.09
N PHE A 177 -10.65 -12.06 -11.74
CA PHE A 177 -9.21 -12.20 -11.52
C PHE A 177 -8.81 -11.64 -10.15
N LEU A 178 -9.22 -10.41 -9.83
CA LEU A 178 -8.91 -9.80 -8.52
C LEU A 178 -9.45 -10.62 -7.36
N GLU A 179 -10.68 -11.12 -7.45
CA GLU A 179 -11.27 -11.98 -6.43
C GLU A 179 -10.45 -13.26 -6.23
N ARG A 180 -9.98 -13.87 -7.33
CA ARG A 180 -9.12 -15.06 -7.27
C ARG A 180 -7.77 -14.72 -6.63
N LEU A 181 -7.12 -13.63 -7.07
CA LEU A 181 -5.85 -13.14 -6.54
C LEU A 181 -5.94 -12.88 -5.03
N TYR A 182 -6.94 -12.11 -4.58
CA TYR A 182 -7.13 -11.79 -3.16
C TYR A 182 -7.46 -13.01 -2.31
N LYS A 183 -8.31 -13.91 -2.80
CA LYS A 183 -8.61 -15.17 -2.10
C LYS A 183 -7.38 -16.06 -1.97
N SER A 184 -6.56 -16.17 -3.00
CA SER A 184 -5.31 -16.93 -2.96
C SER A 184 -4.32 -16.33 -1.97
N VAL A 185 -4.15 -15.00 -1.93
CA VAL A 185 -3.29 -14.35 -0.93
C VAL A 185 -3.82 -14.60 0.49
N GLY A 186 -5.12 -14.43 0.73
CA GLY A 186 -5.71 -14.59 2.07
C GLY A 186 -5.71 -16.05 2.58
N LYS A 187 -5.90 -17.02 1.69
CA LYS A 187 -5.89 -18.45 2.04
C LYS A 187 -4.47 -18.99 2.18
N ASP A 188 -3.63 -18.73 1.17
CA ASP A 188 -2.39 -19.48 0.96
C ASP A 188 -1.17 -18.75 1.53
N ALA A 189 -1.24 -17.41 1.69
CA ALA A 189 -0.28 -16.67 2.51
C ALA A 189 -0.73 -16.55 3.97
N GLY A 190 -1.94 -16.98 4.34
CA GLY A 190 -2.46 -17.01 5.73
C GLY A 190 -3.09 -15.71 6.24
N ARG A 191 -3.65 -15.74 7.47
CA ARG A 191 -4.30 -14.58 8.12
C ARG A 191 -3.30 -13.44 8.37
N GLY A 192 -3.71 -12.18 8.19
CA GLY A 192 -2.85 -11.00 8.39
C GLY A 192 -2.08 -10.51 7.15
N SER A 193 -2.35 -11.10 5.97
CA SER A 193 -2.01 -10.45 4.70
C SER A 193 -3.16 -9.55 4.30
N GLU A 194 -2.95 -8.24 4.29
CA GLU A 194 -3.97 -7.29 3.88
C GLU A 194 -3.78 -6.96 2.40
N ALA A 195 -4.86 -7.01 1.64
CA ALA A 195 -4.80 -6.69 0.23
C ALA A 195 -5.44 -5.33 0.03
N VAL A 196 -4.61 -4.33 -0.29
CA VAL A 196 -5.06 -2.96 -0.45
C VAL A 196 -5.18 -2.69 -1.95
N GLY A 197 -6.41 -2.63 -2.43
CA GLY A 197 -6.68 -2.15 -3.78
C GLY A 197 -6.59 -0.63 -3.81
N CYS A 198 -5.73 -0.06 -4.67
CA CYS A 198 -5.73 1.37 -4.94
C CYS A 198 -7.01 1.75 -5.71
N CYS A 199 -8.09 2.03 -4.97
CA CYS A 199 -9.33 2.56 -5.52
C CYS A 199 -9.19 4.07 -5.73
N LYS A 200 -8.78 4.49 -6.94
CA LYS A 200 -9.18 5.81 -7.45
C LYS A 200 -10.67 5.70 -7.82
N VAL A 201 -11.53 6.10 -6.88
CA VAL A 201 -12.99 5.95 -6.88
C VAL A 201 -13.60 6.22 -8.26
N GLY A 202 -14.30 5.23 -8.81
CA GLY A 202 -14.96 5.35 -10.11
C GLY A 202 -15.74 4.13 -10.57
N ARG A 203 -16.65 3.58 -9.73
CA ARG A 203 -17.96 3.03 -10.18
C ARG A 203 -18.85 2.56 -9.01
N PRO A 204 -20.17 2.86 -9.01
CA PRO A 204 -21.10 2.51 -7.91
C PRO A 204 -21.42 1.02 -7.73
N GLU A 205 -21.09 0.17 -8.71
CA GLU A 205 -21.64 -1.20 -8.80
C GLU A 205 -20.87 -2.25 -7.96
N CYS A 206 -19.81 -1.84 -7.26
CA CYS A 206 -18.85 -2.77 -6.65
C CYS A 206 -19.24 -3.31 -5.25
N ASN A 207 -20.38 -2.89 -4.67
CA ASN A 207 -20.73 -3.14 -3.26
C ASN A 207 -21.63 -4.36 -2.96
N GLN A 208 -21.78 -5.32 -3.88
CA GLN A 208 -22.70 -6.46 -3.67
C GLN A 208 -22.06 -7.74 -3.10
N GLY A 209 -20.76 -7.76 -2.80
CA GLY A 209 -20.06 -8.97 -2.32
C GLY A 209 -19.76 -8.98 -0.83
N GLY A 210 -20.78 -9.06 0.03
CA GLY A 210 -20.59 -9.21 1.49
C GLY A 210 -19.95 -10.56 1.83
N ILE A 211 -18.66 -10.58 2.20
CA ILE A 211 -18.03 -11.73 2.85
C ILE A 211 -18.56 -11.76 4.29
N ARG A 212 -19.56 -12.62 4.54
CA ARG A 212 -19.99 -12.97 5.90
C ARG A 212 -18.90 -13.82 6.57
N ARG A 213 -18.74 -13.55 7.87
CA ARG A 213 -17.71 -14.06 8.80
C ARG A 213 -17.51 -15.57 8.78
#